data_AF-A0A212IVQ2-F1
#
_entry.id   AF-A0A212IVQ2-F1
#
_cell.length_a   1.000
_cell.length_b   1.000
_cell.length_c   1.000
_cell.angle_alpha   90.00
_cell.angle_beta   90.00
_cell.angle_gamma   90.00
#
_symmetry.space_group_name_H-M   'P 1'
#
loop_
_entity.id
_entity.type
_entity.pdbx_description
1 polymer ?
#
loop_
_entity_poly.entity_id
_entity_poly.type
_entity_poly.pdbx_seq_one_letter_code
_entity_poly.pdbx_strand_id
1 'polypeptide(L)'
;MELIAFILTSIGVYLLMTATMPGIYRSAELALRRRMPKPLTQSQAAVQKLATWICPKLDIEPVKRIRIEEQLRSLGRQESPEIFQAVTLARALITSSACLVIVPFSVPFGLALTVITCLVLYNSQGNKLNKLMAEKRQKIERELPQFASTIRQSLNSTHDVVAMLETYRKVCGPALHDEIDHTLNDILTGNTERALKAMEGRVSSAKLGQLISGLIAVHRGDDQRIYFDMLAAEYRKSQNEEVTKALQKRPRELDFNMGLLFLGMALMIAAGLGTYIAQQLSQLFA
;
A
#
# COMPACT_ATOMS: atom_id res chain seq x y z
N MET A 1 -10.49 8.35 46.10
CA MET A 1 -11.38 7.20 45.84
C MET A 1 -11.46 6.87 44.35
N GLU A 2 -11.68 7.85 43.46
CA GLU A 2 -11.82 7.58 42.01
C GLU A 2 -10.54 7.06 41.32
N LEU A 3 -9.36 7.59 41.68
CA LEU A 3 -8.08 7.10 41.14
C LEU A 3 -7.77 5.64 41.49
N ILE A 4 -8.18 5.19 42.68
CA ILE A 4 -7.98 3.80 43.13
C ILE A 4 -8.95 2.88 42.41
N ALA A 5 -10.20 3.30 42.21
CA ALA A 5 -11.18 2.57 41.40
C ALA A 5 -10.74 2.48 39.92
N PHE A 6 -10.09 3.52 39.39
CA PHE A 6 -9.54 3.55 38.03
C PHE A 6 -8.38 2.56 37.85
N ILE A 7 -7.45 2.52 38.80
CA ILE A 7 -6.34 1.57 38.79
C ILE A 7 -6.87 0.14 38.93
N LEU A 8 -7.84 -0.09 39.81
CA LEU A 8 -8.43 -1.42 40.05
C LEU A 8 -9.21 -1.94 38.83
N THR A 9 -9.97 -1.08 38.16
CA THR A 9 -10.73 -1.44 36.95
C THR A 9 -9.82 -1.65 35.74
N SER A 10 -8.79 -0.81 35.57
CA SER A 10 -7.78 -0.99 34.51
C SER A 10 -6.98 -2.29 34.70
N ILE A 11 -6.54 -2.57 35.93
CA ILE A 11 -5.86 -3.82 36.29
C ILE A 11 -6.81 -5.01 36.14
N GLY A 12 -8.09 -4.88 36.50
CA GLY A 12 -9.10 -5.92 36.33
C GLY A 12 -9.37 -6.27 34.87
N VAL A 13 -9.44 -5.28 33.97
CA VAL A 13 -9.57 -5.49 32.52
C VAL A 13 -8.29 -6.11 31.94
N TYR A 14 -7.11 -5.69 32.43
CA TYR A 14 -5.82 -6.28 32.02
C TYR A 14 -5.69 -7.75 32.48
N LEU A 15 -6.16 -8.08 33.68
CA LEU A 15 -6.20 -9.45 34.21
C LEU A 15 -7.24 -10.33 33.50
N LEU A 16 -8.41 -9.79 33.12
CA LEU A 16 -9.40 -10.53 32.32
C LEU A 16 -8.89 -10.83 30.90
N MET A 17 -8.16 -9.89 30.29
CA MET A 17 -7.52 -10.09 28.98
C MET A 17 -6.40 -11.15 29.02
N THR A 18 -5.70 -11.29 30.14
CA THR A 18 -4.65 -12.31 30.32
C THR A 18 -5.21 -13.65 30.80
N ALA A 19 -6.29 -13.67 31.59
CA ALA A 19 -6.92 -14.89 32.13
C ALA A 19 -7.82 -15.62 31.12
N THR A 20 -8.41 -14.92 30.16
CA THR A 20 -9.18 -15.55 29.06
C THR A 20 -8.30 -16.16 27.96
N MET A 21 -6.98 -16.18 28.15
CA MET A 21 -5.98 -16.75 27.24
C MET A 21 -5.41 -18.08 27.77
N PRO A 22 -6.08 -19.23 27.57
CA PRO A 22 -5.40 -20.51 27.71
C PRO A 22 -4.37 -20.71 26.57
N GLY A 23 -3.27 -21.35 26.94
CA GLY A 23 -2.03 -21.51 26.18
C GLY A 23 -2.18 -22.09 24.77
N ILE A 24 -1.13 -21.87 23.97
CA ILE A 24 -1.01 -22.30 22.57
C ILE A 24 -1.08 -23.83 22.46
N TYR A 25 -2.00 -24.36 21.63
CA TYR A 25 -2.01 -25.78 21.27
C TYR A 25 -0.89 -26.05 20.23
N ARG A 26 0.02 -26.95 20.61
CA ARG A 26 1.25 -27.39 19.91
C ARG A 26 1.06 -27.79 18.43
N SER A 27 -0.15 -28.15 18.01
CA SER A 27 -0.46 -28.65 16.67
C SER A 27 -0.58 -27.54 15.60
N ALA A 28 -1.11 -26.37 15.96
CA ALA A 28 -1.22 -25.23 15.04
C ALA A 28 0.14 -24.54 14.80
N GLU A 29 1.02 -24.57 15.79
CA GLU A 29 2.39 -24.05 15.69
C GLU A 29 3.24 -24.84 14.68
N LEU A 30 3.09 -26.17 14.65
CA LEU A 30 3.81 -27.07 13.74
C LEU A 30 3.36 -26.95 12.27
N ALA A 31 2.08 -26.65 12.03
CA ALA A 31 1.56 -26.41 10.69
C ALA A 31 2.01 -25.07 10.10
N LEU A 32 2.15 -24.04 10.94
CA LEU A 32 2.55 -22.68 10.54
C LEU A 32 4.08 -22.48 10.50
N ARG A 33 4.86 -23.18 11.35
CA ARG A 33 6.34 -23.15 11.32
C ARG A 33 6.94 -23.66 10.01
N ARG A 34 6.23 -24.51 9.26
CA ARG A 34 6.69 -25.01 7.95
C ARG A 34 6.55 -23.99 6.81
N ARG A 35 5.82 -22.88 6.99
CA ARG A 35 5.46 -21.97 5.88
C ARG A 35 5.81 -20.49 6.07
N MET A 36 6.41 -20.06 7.19
CA MET A 36 6.87 -18.66 7.36
C MET A 36 8.27 -18.57 8.00
N PRO A 37 9.21 -17.77 7.45
CA PRO A 37 10.61 -17.72 7.89
C PRO A 37 10.89 -16.78 9.09
N LYS A 38 9.89 -16.29 9.82
CA LYS A 38 10.14 -15.43 11.01
C LYS A 38 9.23 -15.82 12.20
N PRO A 39 9.78 -15.95 13.42
CA PRO A 39 8.97 -16.20 14.62
C PRO A 39 8.08 -14.98 14.90
N LEU A 40 6.78 -15.21 15.08
CA LEU A 40 5.80 -14.16 15.35
C LEU A 40 6.06 -13.50 16.71
N THR A 41 5.99 -12.17 16.77
CA THR A 41 5.97 -11.39 18.01
C THR A 41 4.69 -11.73 18.81
N GLN A 42 4.71 -11.73 20.15
CA GLN A 42 3.56 -12.11 20.99
C GLN A 42 2.26 -11.33 20.65
N SER A 43 2.38 -10.08 20.21
CA SER A 43 1.25 -9.25 19.74
C SER A 43 0.62 -9.77 18.43
N GLN A 44 1.41 -10.39 17.55
CA GLN A 44 0.92 -10.97 16.30
C GLN A 44 0.18 -12.30 16.54
N ALA A 45 0.57 -13.06 17.57
CA ALA A 45 -0.11 -14.29 17.96
C ALA A 45 -1.51 -14.01 18.55
N ALA A 46 -1.67 -12.95 19.35
CA ALA A 46 -2.97 -12.54 19.91
C ALA A 46 -3.97 -12.11 18.82
N VAL A 47 -3.48 -11.34 17.84
CA VAL A 47 -4.25 -10.97 16.63
C VAL A 47 -4.75 -12.21 15.89
N GLN A 48 -3.90 -13.21 15.72
CA GLN A 48 -4.21 -14.37 14.88
C GLN A 48 -5.23 -15.30 15.54
N LYS A 49 -5.22 -15.42 16.88
CA LYS A 49 -6.27 -16.13 17.63
C LYS A 49 -7.63 -15.45 17.53
N LEU A 50 -7.67 -14.11 17.69
CA LEU A 50 -8.91 -13.35 17.49
C LEU A 50 -9.42 -13.48 16.05
N ALA A 51 -8.52 -13.45 15.06
CA ALA A 51 -8.87 -13.66 13.67
C ALA A 51 -9.52 -15.04 13.44
N THR A 52 -8.97 -16.12 14.01
CA THR A 52 -9.58 -17.46 13.86
C THR A 52 -10.96 -17.58 14.48
N TRP A 53 -11.27 -16.79 15.52
CA TRP A 53 -12.59 -16.76 16.15
C TRP A 53 -13.62 -15.92 15.37
N ILE A 54 -13.15 -14.86 14.71
CA ILE A 54 -13.98 -13.97 13.90
C ILE A 54 -14.24 -14.57 12.51
N CYS A 55 -13.28 -15.33 11.96
CA CYS A 55 -13.35 -15.95 10.63
C CYS A 55 -14.66 -16.71 10.34
N PRO A 56 -15.18 -17.60 11.20
CA PRO A 56 -16.43 -18.33 10.92
C PRO A 56 -17.70 -17.47 10.96
N LYS A 57 -17.62 -16.23 11.45
CA LYS A 57 -18.75 -15.28 11.53
C LYS A 57 -18.71 -14.20 10.47
N LEU A 58 -17.63 -14.15 9.67
CA LEU A 58 -17.42 -13.16 8.62
C LEU A 58 -17.98 -13.73 7.31
N ASP A 59 -19.19 -13.31 6.95
CA ASP A 59 -19.72 -13.55 5.61
C ASP A 59 -19.27 -12.41 4.69
N ILE A 60 -18.37 -12.72 3.76
CA ILE A 60 -17.80 -11.74 2.84
C ILE A 60 -18.62 -11.79 1.56
N GLU A 61 -19.19 -10.64 1.21
CA GLU A 61 -19.88 -10.45 -0.07
C GLU A 61 -19.02 -10.95 -1.25
N PRO A 62 -19.58 -11.77 -2.17
CA PRO A 62 -18.80 -12.52 -3.16
C PRO A 62 -17.94 -11.62 -4.06
N VAL A 63 -18.41 -10.42 -4.40
CA VAL A 63 -17.67 -9.44 -5.20
C VAL A 63 -16.43 -8.92 -4.47
N LYS A 64 -16.51 -8.69 -3.16
CA LYS A 64 -15.38 -8.24 -2.33
C LYS A 64 -14.37 -9.36 -2.13
N ARG A 65 -14.84 -10.60 -2.02
CA ARG A 65 -14.00 -11.80 -1.91
C ARG A 65 -13.10 -11.97 -3.12
N ILE A 66 -13.68 -11.95 -4.33
CA ILE A 66 -12.94 -12.07 -5.60
C ILE A 66 -11.88 -10.96 -5.71
N ARG A 67 -12.26 -9.71 -5.41
CA ARG A 67 -11.31 -8.59 -5.44
C ARG A 67 -10.13 -8.84 -4.52
N ILE A 68 -10.35 -9.19 -3.25
CA ILE A 68 -9.26 -9.39 -2.29
C ILE A 68 -8.39 -10.59 -2.67
N GLU A 69 -9.00 -11.64 -3.21
CA GLU A 69 -8.28 -12.82 -3.72
C GLU A 69 -7.36 -12.47 -4.89
N GLU A 70 -7.82 -11.69 -5.87
CA GLU A 70 -7.00 -11.19 -6.97
C GLU A 70 -5.85 -10.30 -6.47
N GLN A 71 -6.12 -9.44 -5.50
CA GLN A 71 -5.11 -8.57 -4.88
C GLN A 71 -4.05 -9.39 -4.11
N LEU A 72 -4.45 -10.42 -3.37
CA LEU A 72 -3.52 -11.31 -2.67
C LEU A 72 -2.70 -12.16 -3.65
N ARG A 73 -3.33 -12.68 -4.70
CA ARG A 73 -2.69 -13.45 -5.77
C ARG A 73 -1.64 -12.64 -6.52
N SER A 74 -1.95 -11.39 -6.89
CA SER A 74 -1.00 -10.49 -7.57
C SER A 74 0.22 -10.12 -6.71
N LEU A 75 0.11 -10.22 -5.38
CA LEU A 75 1.19 -10.02 -4.41
C LEU A 75 1.93 -11.31 -4.04
N GLY A 76 1.58 -12.45 -4.65
CA GLY A 76 2.19 -13.74 -4.35
C GLY A 76 1.89 -14.27 -2.94
N ARG A 77 0.87 -13.71 -2.24
CA ARG A 77 0.45 -14.19 -0.93
C ARG A 77 -0.64 -15.25 -1.09
N GLN A 78 -0.36 -16.46 -0.60
CA GLN A 78 -1.32 -17.59 -0.57
C GLN A 78 -2.30 -17.53 0.62
N GLU A 79 -2.58 -16.35 1.17
CA GLU A 79 -3.51 -16.23 2.30
C GLU A 79 -4.96 -16.21 1.79
N SER A 80 -5.89 -16.85 2.51
CA SER A 80 -7.30 -16.77 2.15
C SER A 80 -7.85 -15.36 2.47
N PRO A 81 -8.76 -14.83 1.62
CA PRO A 81 -9.32 -13.49 1.81
C PRO A 81 -10.05 -13.34 3.15
N GLU A 82 -10.63 -14.44 3.65
CA GLU A 82 -11.32 -14.55 4.94
C GLU A 82 -10.36 -14.40 6.12
N ILE A 83 -9.21 -15.07 6.08
CA ILE A 83 -8.17 -14.96 7.12
C ILE A 83 -7.57 -13.56 7.11
N PHE A 84 -7.33 -12.97 5.93
CA PHE A 84 -6.80 -11.62 5.81
C PHE A 84 -7.75 -10.59 6.44
N GLN A 85 -9.05 -10.65 6.12
CA GLN A 85 -10.04 -9.76 6.74
C GLN A 85 -10.20 -9.98 8.24
N ALA A 86 -10.17 -11.23 8.70
CA ALA A 86 -10.28 -11.52 10.12
C ALA A 86 -9.05 -11.00 10.91
N VAL A 87 -7.86 -11.07 10.32
CA VAL A 87 -6.62 -10.52 10.90
C VAL A 87 -6.62 -8.99 10.91
N THR A 88 -7.10 -8.34 9.85
CA THR A 88 -7.20 -6.88 9.82
C THR A 88 -8.24 -6.36 10.81
N LEU A 89 -9.38 -7.06 10.95
CA LEU A 89 -10.42 -6.72 11.92
C LEU A 89 -9.96 -6.98 13.35
N ALA A 90 -9.29 -8.11 13.63
CA ALA A 90 -8.69 -8.38 14.94
C ALA A 90 -7.64 -7.33 15.34
N ARG A 91 -6.79 -6.89 14.40
CA ARG A 91 -5.85 -5.78 14.64
C ARG A 91 -6.56 -4.48 14.93
N ALA A 92 -7.62 -4.16 14.19
CA ALA A 92 -8.40 -2.94 14.41
C ALA A 92 -9.07 -2.94 15.78
N LEU A 93 -9.62 -4.07 16.22
CA LEU A 93 -10.25 -4.22 17.53
C LEU A 93 -9.25 -4.10 18.69
N ILE A 94 -8.10 -4.79 18.61
CA ILE A 94 -7.07 -4.70 19.67
C ILE A 94 -6.53 -3.27 19.77
N THR A 95 -6.25 -2.64 18.63
CA THR A 95 -5.73 -1.26 18.62
C THR A 95 -6.79 -0.25 19.09
N SER A 96 -8.06 -0.46 18.75
CA SER A 96 -9.18 0.37 19.23
C SER A 96 -9.43 0.19 20.73
N SER A 97 -9.24 -1.02 21.27
CA SER A 97 -9.39 -1.29 22.70
C SER A 97 -8.39 -0.52 23.58
N ALA A 98 -7.22 -0.16 23.05
CA ALA A 98 -6.29 0.73 23.75
C ALA A 98 -6.86 2.16 23.94
N CYS A 99 -7.78 2.59 23.07
CA CYS A 99 -8.48 3.87 23.17
C CYS A 99 -9.63 3.85 24.20
N LEU A 100 -10.03 2.67 24.68
CA LEU A 100 -11.06 2.51 25.71
C LEU A 100 -10.64 3.15 27.05
N VAL A 101 -9.34 3.39 27.27
CA VAL A 101 -8.80 4.09 28.44
C VAL A 101 -9.36 5.53 28.59
N ILE A 102 -9.89 6.11 27.50
CA ILE A 102 -10.44 7.48 27.47
C ILE A 102 -11.94 7.52 27.88
N VAL A 103 -12.64 6.38 27.81
CA VAL A 103 -14.06 6.23 28.19
C VAL A 103 -14.43 6.80 29.58
N PRO A 104 -13.64 6.60 30.65
CA PRO A 104 -13.96 7.16 31.97
C PRO A 104 -13.94 8.69 32.05
N PHE A 105 -13.31 9.40 31.10
CA PHE A 105 -13.33 10.87 31.09
C PHE A 105 -14.63 11.44 30.48
N SER A 106 -15.23 10.72 29.52
CA SER A 106 -16.53 11.05 28.94
C SER A 106 -17.08 9.87 28.13
N VAL A 107 -18.11 9.19 28.65
CA VAL A 107 -18.70 7.98 28.08
C VAL A 107 -19.12 8.11 26.60
N PRO A 108 -19.87 9.15 26.16
CA PRO A 108 -20.30 9.25 24.77
C PRO A 108 -19.14 9.55 23.81
N PHE A 109 -18.14 10.33 24.26
CA PHE A 109 -17.01 10.72 23.45
C PHE A 109 -15.99 9.57 23.30
N GLY A 110 -15.72 8.83 24.38
CA GLY A 110 -14.83 7.66 24.35
C GLY A 110 -15.35 6.55 23.44
N LEU A 111 -16.65 6.23 23.50
CA LEU A 111 -17.27 5.26 22.60
C LEU A 111 -17.22 5.73 21.14
N ALA A 112 -17.59 6.98 20.86
CA ALA A 112 -17.52 7.53 19.51
C ALA A 112 -16.09 7.45 18.93
N LEU A 113 -15.08 7.81 19.72
CA LEU A 113 -13.67 7.77 19.31
C LEU A 113 -13.22 6.35 18.98
N THR A 114 -13.55 5.36 19.81
CA THR A 114 -13.17 3.95 19.57
C THR A 114 -13.74 3.38 18.27
N VAL A 115 -15.00 3.70 17.95
CA VAL A 115 -15.67 3.26 16.73
C VAL A 115 -15.04 3.93 15.51
N ILE A 116 -14.80 5.24 15.57
CA ILE A 116 -14.15 6.00 14.49
C ILE A 116 -12.74 5.46 14.24
N THR A 117 -11.93 5.25 15.28
CA THR A 117 -10.58 4.69 15.15
C THR A 117 -10.60 3.28 14.56
N CYS A 118 -11.54 2.43 14.97
CA CYS A 118 -11.69 1.09 14.40
C CYS A 118 -11.97 1.14 12.89
N LEU A 119 -12.89 2.02 12.47
CA LEU A 119 -13.26 2.18 11.07
C LEU A 119 -12.11 2.77 10.23
N VAL A 120 -11.40 3.77 10.76
CA VAL A 120 -10.22 4.36 10.11
C VAL A 120 -9.08 3.34 9.97
N LEU A 121 -8.82 2.54 11.01
CA LEU A 121 -7.78 1.51 10.96
C LEU A 121 -8.14 0.37 10.00
N TYR A 122 -9.41 -0.04 9.96
CA TYR A 122 -9.90 -1.03 9.01
C TYR A 122 -9.71 -0.54 7.56
N ASN A 123 -10.14 0.69 7.26
CA ASN A 123 -9.94 1.30 5.95
C ASN A 123 -8.45 1.50 5.60
N SER A 124 -7.63 1.87 6.59
CA SER A 124 -6.18 2.01 6.42
C SER A 124 -5.49 0.69 6.06
N GLN A 125 -5.93 -0.42 6.65
CA GLN A 125 -5.42 -1.75 6.32
C GLN A 125 -5.78 -2.16 4.88
N GLY A 126 -7.01 -1.87 4.41
CA GLY A 126 -7.38 -2.02 3.00
C GLY A 126 -6.51 -1.16 2.08
N ASN A 127 -6.23 0.08 2.50
CA ASN A 127 -5.35 0.98 1.76
C ASN A 127 -3.90 0.48 1.68
N LYS A 128 -3.39 -0.28 2.66
CA LYS A 128 -2.04 -0.86 2.60
C LYS A 128 -1.90 -1.89 1.49
N LEU A 129 -2.92 -2.72 1.28
CA LEU A 129 -2.91 -3.71 0.19
C LEU A 129 -2.89 -3.02 -1.17
N ASN A 130 -3.76 -2.02 -1.33
CA ASN A 130 -3.80 -1.18 -2.53
C ASN A 130 -2.47 -0.44 -2.76
N LYS A 131 -1.83 0.05 -1.70
CA LYS A 131 -0.50 0.69 -1.78
C LYS A 131 0.58 -0.27 -2.27
N LEU A 132 0.62 -1.50 -1.76
CA LEU A 132 1.60 -2.50 -2.20
C LEU A 132 1.40 -2.88 -3.68
N MET A 133 0.16 -2.99 -4.13
CA MET A 133 -0.14 -3.21 -5.55
C MET A 133 0.24 -2.00 -6.41
N ALA A 134 -0.05 -0.79 -5.94
CA ALA A 134 0.34 0.44 -6.62
C ALA A 134 1.86 0.57 -6.70
N GLU A 135 2.61 0.17 -5.67
CA GLU A 135 4.07 0.14 -5.68
C GLU A 135 4.62 -0.89 -6.68
N LYS A 136 4.07 -2.12 -6.72
CA LYS A 136 4.46 -3.12 -7.73
C LYS A 136 4.19 -2.58 -9.14
N ARG A 137 3.00 -2.02 -9.36
CA ARG A 137 2.59 -1.42 -10.63
C ARG A 137 3.50 -0.26 -11.02
N GLN A 138 3.86 0.62 -10.09
CA GLN A 138 4.74 1.75 -10.34
C GLN A 138 6.16 1.29 -10.72
N LYS A 139 6.68 0.23 -10.10
CA LYS A 139 7.98 -0.37 -10.49
C LYS A 139 7.94 -0.85 -11.94
N ILE A 140 6.88 -1.55 -12.33
CA ILE A 140 6.69 -2.00 -13.72
C ILE A 140 6.56 -0.79 -14.66
N GLU A 141 5.74 0.21 -14.33
CA GLU A 141 5.51 1.40 -15.16
C GLU A 141 6.78 2.24 -15.42
N ARG A 142 7.76 2.20 -14.50
CA ARG A 142 9.06 2.85 -14.70
C ARG A 142 9.91 2.18 -15.78
N GLU A 143 9.78 0.88 -15.94
CA GLU A 143 10.56 0.08 -16.89
C GLU A 143 9.89 0.02 -18.29
N LEU A 144 8.59 0.38 -18.39
CA LEU A 144 7.80 0.32 -19.64
C LEU A 144 8.37 1.10 -20.83
N PRO A 145 8.94 2.32 -20.73
CA PRO A 145 9.52 2.98 -21.89
C PRO A 145 10.74 2.23 -22.42
N GLN A 146 11.51 1.60 -21.53
CA GLN A 146 12.62 0.75 -21.95
C GLN A 146 12.08 -0.52 -22.63
N PHE A 147 11.03 -1.14 -22.09
CA PHE A 147 10.36 -2.26 -22.73
C PHE A 147 9.85 -1.94 -24.14
N ALA A 148 9.09 -0.85 -24.29
CA ALA A 148 8.59 -0.39 -25.58
C ALA A 148 9.73 -0.13 -26.57
N SER A 149 10.83 0.47 -26.10
CA SER A 149 12.00 0.74 -26.95
C SER A 149 12.73 -0.53 -27.40
N THR A 150 12.79 -1.55 -26.54
CA THR A 150 13.38 -2.86 -26.88
C THR A 150 12.49 -3.59 -27.87
N ILE A 151 11.17 -3.61 -27.67
CA ILE A 151 10.22 -4.22 -28.62
C ILE A 151 10.33 -3.60 -30.00
N ARG A 152 10.35 -2.27 -30.06
CA ARG A 152 10.55 -1.48 -31.29
C ARG A 152 11.85 -1.85 -32.00
N GLN A 153 12.94 -2.03 -31.25
CA GLN A 153 14.22 -2.46 -31.82
C GLN A 153 14.16 -3.90 -32.32
N SER A 154 13.55 -4.81 -31.56
CA SER A 154 13.40 -6.21 -31.97
C SER A 154 12.45 -6.37 -33.15
N LEU A 155 11.42 -5.53 -33.31
CA LEU A 155 10.50 -5.51 -34.45
C LEU A 155 11.19 -5.26 -35.79
N ASN A 156 12.33 -4.57 -35.78
CA ASN A 156 13.14 -4.38 -36.99
C ASN A 156 13.93 -5.64 -37.36
N SER A 157 14.19 -6.53 -36.38
CA SER A 157 14.98 -7.75 -36.56
C SER A 157 14.11 -9.00 -36.71
N THR A 158 12.99 -9.09 -36.00
CA THR A 158 12.15 -10.28 -35.90
C THR A 158 10.73 -9.85 -35.59
N HIS A 159 9.74 -10.48 -36.22
CA HIS A 159 8.31 -10.22 -35.97
C HIS A 159 7.69 -11.22 -34.96
N ASP A 160 8.52 -11.99 -34.27
CA ASP A 160 8.10 -12.99 -33.30
C ASP A 160 8.02 -12.39 -31.89
N VAL A 161 6.80 -12.29 -31.36
CA VAL A 161 6.50 -11.76 -30.03
C VAL A 161 7.18 -12.55 -28.92
N VAL A 162 7.34 -13.87 -29.07
CA VAL A 162 7.99 -14.71 -28.06
C VAL A 162 9.47 -14.34 -27.94
N ALA A 163 10.17 -14.25 -29.06
CA ALA A 163 11.57 -13.82 -29.11
C ALA A 163 11.77 -12.40 -28.53
N MET A 164 10.82 -11.47 -28.75
CA MET A 164 10.88 -10.12 -28.16
C MET A 164 10.78 -10.17 -26.63
N LEU A 165 9.84 -10.96 -26.10
CA LEU A 165 9.69 -11.16 -24.66
C LEU A 165 10.92 -11.81 -24.04
N GLU A 166 11.50 -12.83 -24.68
CA GLU A 166 12.74 -13.47 -24.22
C GLU A 166 13.95 -12.53 -24.24
N THR A 167 14.05 -11.68 -25.26
CA THR A 167 15.12 -10.68 -25.36
C THR A 167 15.02 -9.68 -24.22
N TYR A 168 13.81 -9.18 -23.95
CA TYR A 168 13.61 -8.21 -22.88
C TYR A 168 13.68 -8.83 -21.48
N ARG A 169 13.32 -10.12 -21.32
CA ARG A 169 13.44 -10.87 -20.06
C ARG A 169 14.85 -10.77 -19.47
N LYS A 170 15.90 -10.71 -20.31
CA LYS A 170 17.31 -10.62 -19.87
C LYS A 170 17.68 -9.28 -19.22
N VAL A 171 16.91 -8.23 -19.46
CA VAL A 171 17.23 -6.84 -19.07
C VAL A 171 16.20 -6.26 -18.09
N CYS A 172 15.02 -6.88 -17.98
CA CYS A 172 13.94 -6.40 -17.12
C CYS A 172 14.24 -6.51 -15.61
N GLY A 173 13.60 -5.65 -14.82
CA GLY A 173 13.67 -5.71 -13.36
C GLY A 173 12.85 -6.88 -12.79
N PRO A 174 13.05 -7.22 -11.51
CA PRO A 174 12.52 -8.45 -10.92
C PRO A 174 10.99 -8.55 -10.98
N ALA A 175 10.28 -7.43 -10.82
CA ALA A 175 8.81 -7.42 -10.84
C ALA A 175 8.22 -7.71 -12.23
N LEU A 176 8.90 -7.26 -13.30
CA LEU A 176 8.47 -7.49 -14.68
C LEU A 176 9.00 -8.81 -15.22
N HIS A 177 10.18 -9.24 -14.76
CA HIS A 177 10.75 -10.55 -15.04
C HIS A 177 9.78 -11.68 -14.68
N ASP A 178 9.27 -11.68 -13.45
CA ASP A 178 8.36 -12.73 -12.99
C ASP A 178 7.05 -12.79 -13.80
N GLU A 179 6.54 -11.64 -14.23
CA GLU A 179 5.32 -11.57 -15.05
C GLU A 179 5.58 -12.02 -16.49
N ILE A 180 6.74 -11.69 -17.07
CA ILE A 180 7.15 -12.17 -18.40
C ILE A 180 7.40 -13.68 -18.35
N ASP A 181 8.04 -14.19 -17.30
CA ASP A 181 8.32 -15.61 -17.14
C ASP A 181 7.03 -16.43 -17.01
N HIS A 182 6.08 -15.95 -16.20
CA HIS A 182 4.74 -16.54 -16.11
C HIS A 182 4.03 -16.50 -17.47
N THR A 183 4.18 -15.41 -18.23
CA THR A 183 3.56 -15.27 -19.55
C THR A 183 4.18 -16.20 -20.59
N LEU A 184 5.51 -16.35 -20.61
CA LEU A 184 6.21 -17.29 -21.49
C LEU A 184 5.77 -18.73 -21.19
N ASN A 185 5.64 -19.10 -19.92
CA ASN A 185 5.12 -20.41 -19.52
C ASN A 185 3.66 -20.62 -19.94
N ASP A 186 2.81 -19.59 -19.82
CA ASP A 186 1.42 -19.61 -20.30
C ASP A 186 1.35 -19.72 -21.84
N ILE A 187 2.29 -19.12 -22.57
CA ILE A 187 2.39 -19.21 -24.04
C ILE A 187 2.74 -20.64 -24.46
N LEU A 188 3.69 -21.29 -23.76
CA LEU A 188 4.09 -22.67 -24.06
C LEU A 188 2.94 -23.68 -23.90
N THR A 189 2.02 -23.41 -22.97
CA THR A 189 0.92 -24.31 -22.63
C THR A 189 -0.42 -23.93 -23.27
N GLY A 190 -0.50 -22.77 -23.91
CA GLY A 190 -1.77 -22.17 -24.33
C GLY A 190 -1.67 -21.24 -25.54
N ASN A 191 -2.66 -20.35 -25.67
CA ASN A 191 -2.71 -19.37 -26.76
C ASN A 191 -1.97 -18.09 -26.36
N THR A 192 -1.08 -17.61 -27.23
CA THR A 192 -0.28 -16.39 -27.06
C THR A 192 -1.13 -15.17 -26.72
N GLU A 193 -2.22 -14.92 -27.44
CA GLU A 193 -3.08 -13.75 -27.17
C GLU A 193 -3.72 -13.84 -25.78
N ARG A 194 -4.13 -15.04 -25.37
CA ARG A 194 -4.75 -15.26 -24.07
C ARG A 194 -3.73 -15.06 -22.95
N ALA A 195 -2.51 -15.54 -23.12
CA ALA A 195 -1.41 -15.35 -22.17
C ALA A 195 -1.05 -13.86 -22.01
N LEU A 196 -0.95 -13.15 -23.13
CA LEU A 196 -0.70 -11.71 -23.16
C LEU A 196 -1.82 -10.92 -22.45
N LYS A 197 -3.09 -11.21 -22.75
CA LYS A 197 -4.25 -10.61 -22.04
C LYS A 197 -4.27 -10.97 -20.55
N ALA A 198 -3.87 -12.18 -20.19
CA ALA A 198 -3.75 -12.57 -18.79
C ALA A 198 -2.68 -11.74 -18.06
N MET A 199 -1.55 -11.45 -18.71
CA MET A 199 -0.51 -10.56 -18.16
C MET A 199 -1.03 -9.14 -17.93
N GLU A 200 -1.81 -8.60 -18.86
CA GLU A 200 -2.49 -7.31 -18.69
C GLU A 200 -3.40 -7.31 -17.46
N GLY A 201 -4.21 -8.36 -17.29
CA GLY A 201 -5.07 -8.53 -16.12
C GLY A 201 -4.29 -8.62 -14.80
N ARG A 202 -3.19 -9.37 -14.76
CA ARG A 202 -2.36 -9.56 -13.55
C ARG A 202 -1.70 -8.27 -13.07
N VAL A 203 -1.20 -7.44 -13.98
CA VAL A 203 -0.52 -6.17 -13.64
C VAL A 203 -1.51 -5.02 -13.48
N SER A 204 -2.64 -5.07 -14.20
CA SER A 204 -3.70 -4.04 -14.15
C SER A 204 -3.16 -2.61 -14.38
N SER A 205 -2.22 -2.44 -15.33
CA SER A 205 -1.70 -1.14 -15.74
C SER A 205 -2.21 -0.74 -17.12
N ALA A 206 -2.79 0.45 -17.22
CA ALA A 206 -3.26 1.00 -18.50
C ALA A 206 -2.12 1.22 -19.49
N LYS A 207 -0.92 1.59 -19.01
CA LYS A 207 0.28 1.74 -19.86
C LYS A 207 0.67 0.37 -20.41
N LEU A 208 0.82 -0.66 -19.55
CA LEU A 208 1.16 -2.01 -20.03
C LEU A 208 0.11 -2.56 -21.01
N GLY A 209 -1.19 -2.36 -20.76
CA GLY A 209 -2.26 -2.83 -21.64
C GLY A 209 -2.18 -2.31 -23.08
N GLN A 210 -1.74 -1.07 -23.28
CA GLN A 210 -1.49 -0.52 -24.62
C GLN A 210 -0.36 -1.25 -25.33
N LEU A 211 0.76 -1.46 -24.64
CA LEU A 211 1.91 -2.21 -25.16
C LEU A 211 1.50 -3.65 -25.52
N ILE A 212 0.71 -4.31 -24.67
CA ILE A 212 0.21 -5.68 -24.91
C ILE A 212 -0.77 -5.73 -26.08
N SER A 213 -1.66 -4.76 -26.21
CA SER A 213 -2.55 -4.65 -27.37
C SER A 213 -1.75 -4.52 -28.67
N GLY A 214 -0.68 -3.71 -28.66
CA GLY A 214 0.26 -3.62 -29.77
C GLY A 214 0.96 -4.95 -30.08
N LEU A 215 1.40 -5.69 -29.06
CA LEU A 215 2.04 -7.01 -29.26
C LEU A 215 1.06 -8.04 -29.82
N ILE A 216 -0.21 -8.01 -29.41
CA ILE A 216 -1.25 -8.87 -29.98
C ILE A 216 -1.46 -8.54 -31.47
N ALA A 217 -1.47 -7.26 -31.84
CA ALA A 217 -1.57 -6.85 -33.24
C ALA A 217 -0.35 -7.31 -34.07
N VAL A 218 0.86 -7.21 -33.51
CA VAL A 218 2.07 -7.78 -34.14
C VAL A 218 1.96 -9.29 -34.31
N HIS A 219 1.43 -10.00 -33.31
CA HIS A 219 1.21 -11.44 -33.39
C HIS A 219 0.22 -11.83 -34.51
N ARG A 220 -0.75 -10.96 -34.81
CA ARG A 220 -1.70 -11.12 -35.92
C ARG A 220 -1.12 -10.78 -37.30
N GLY A 221 0.10 -10.26 -37.35
CA GLY A 221 0.79 -9.87 -38.59
C GLY A 221 0.65 -8.40 -38.95
N ASP A 222 0.07 -7.55 -38.08
CA ASP A 222 0.01 -6.12 -38.33
C ASP A 222 1.39 -5.47 -38.14
N ASP A 223 1.79 -4.59 -39.06
CA ASP A 223 2.99 -3.79 -38.88
C ASP A 223 2.73 -2.64 -37.89
N GLN A 224 3.17 -2.85 -36.65
CA GLN A 224 3.02 -1.90 -35.55
C GLN A 224 4.30 -1.09 -35.28
N ARG A 225 5.27 -1.03 -36.20
CA ARG A 225 6.53 -0.29 -35.98
C ARG A 225 6.31 1.17 -35.59
N ILE A 226 5.48 1.88 -36.35
CA ILE A 226 5.12 3.29 -36.09
C ILE A 226 4.37 3.41 -34.75
N TYR A 227 3.49 2.46 -34.44
CA TYR A 227 2.77 2.44 -33.18
C TYR A 227 3.73 2.34 -31.98
N PHE A 228 4.69 1.42 -32.03
CA PHE A 228 5.69 1.27 -30.95
C PHE A 228 6.67 2.44 -30.88
N ASP A 229 6.99 3.10 -32.01
CA ASP A 229 7.75 4.37 -32.01
C ASP A 229 7.00 5.47 -31.25
N MET A 230 5.72 5.68 -31.58
CA MET A 230 4.87 6.66 -30.90
C MET A 230 4.66 6.31 -29.43
N LEU A 231 4.43 5.03 -29.12
CA LEU A 231 4.19 4.56 -27.76
C LEU A 231 5.42 4.76 -26.86
N ALA A 232 6.62 4.46 -27.36
CA ALA A 232 7.86 4.69 -26.63
C ALA A 232 8.10 6.18 -26.36
N ALA A 233 7.79 7.05 -27.33
CA ALA A 233 7.87 8.49 -27.16
C ALA A 233 6.87 9.02 -26.13
N GLU A 234 5.62 8.55 -26.18
CA GLU A 234 4.56 8.92 -25.24
C GLU A 234 4.89 8.49 -23.81
N TYR A 235 5.46 7.29 -23.62
CA TYR A 235 5.89 6.85 -22.29
C TYR A 235 7.04 7.68 -21.74
N ARG A 236 8.02 8.07 -22.56
CA ARG A 236 9.08 8.98 -22.15
C ARG A 236 8.54 10.36 -21.77
N LYS A 237 7.60 10.88 -22.55
CA LYS A 237 6.93 12.15 -22.25
C LYS A 237 6.17 12.08 -20.93
N SER A 238 5.37 11.04 -20.72
CA SER A 238 4.63 10.81 -19.47
C SER A 238 5.57 10.73 -18.25
N GLN A 239 6.71 10.04 -18.37
CA GLN A 239 7.71 10.01 -17.29
C GLN A 239 8.32 11.38 -17.01
N ASN A 240 8.66 12.15 -18.05
CA ASN A 240 9.19 13.51 -17.88
C ASN A 240 8.18 14.46 -17.23
N GLU A 241 6.88 14.30 -17.51
CA GLU A 241 5.82 15.05 -16.85
C GLU A 241 5.69 14.68 -15.37
N GLU A 242 5.79 13.39 -15.02
CA GLU A 242 5.80 12.94 -13.63
C GLU A 242 7.00 13.50 -12.86
N VAL A 243 8.19 13.49 -13.48
CA VAL A 243 9.41 14.11 -12.93
C VAL A 243 9.23 15.61 -12.76
N THR A 244 8.70 16.31 -13.76
CA THR A 244 8.42 17.75 -13.68
C THR A 244 7.44 18.08 -12.57
N LYS A 245 6.37 17.29 -12.41
CA LYS A 245 5.41 17.43 -11.31
C LYS A 245 6.07 17.19 -9.95
N ALA A 246 6.98 16.22 -9.84
CA ALA A 246 7.74 16.00 -8.61
C ALA A 246 8.67 17.18 -8.29
N LEU A 247 9.34 17.72 -9.31
CA LEU A 247 10.19 18.91 -9.19
C LEU A 247 9.39 20.16 -8.83
N GLN A 248 8.16 20.31 -9.32
CA GLN A 248 7.26 21.43 -8.97
C GLN A 248 6.67 21.32 -7.55
N LYS A 249 6.57 20.12 -6.98
CA LYS A 249 6.13 19.92 -5.60
C LYS A 249 7.24 20.24 -4.58
N ARG A 250 8.50 19.97 -4.94
CA ARG A 250 9.69 20.26 -4.10
C ARG A 250 9.79 21.73 -3.62
N PRO A 251 9.57 22.78 -4.43
CA PRO A 251 9.65 24.17 -3.96
C PRO A 251 8.51 24.54 -3.01
N ARG A 252 7.30 23.95 -3.12
CA ARG A 252 6.17 24.30 -2.24
C ARG A 252 6.37 23.89 -0.78
N GLU A 253 7.11 22.82 -0.50
CA GLU A 253 7.44 22.43 0.87
C GLU A 253 8.44 23.40 1.52
N LEU A 254 9.28 24.06 0.72
CA LEU A 254 10.20 25.09 1.19
C LEU A 254 9.47 26.40 1.50
N ASP A 255 8.47 26.77 0.70
CA ASP A 255 7.69 28.01 0.90
C ASP A 255 6.95 28.04 2.24
N PHE A 256 6.39 26.90 2.69
CA PHE A 256 5.71 26.84 3.98
C PHE A 256 6.68 27.03 5.16
N ASN A 257 7.83 26.36 5.12
CA ASN A 257 8.86 26.49 6.15
C ASN A 257 9.51 27.89 6.15
N MET A 258 9.71 28.49 4.97
CA MET A 258 10.21 29.86 4.85
C MET A 258 9.18 30.88 5.34
N GLY A 259 7.88 30.70 5.03
CA GLY A 259 6.81 31.54 5.56
C GLY A 259 6.71 31.50 7.09
N LEU A 260 6.88 30.33 7.69
CA LEU A 260 6.92 30.16 9.14
C LEU A 260 8.14 30.87 9.78
N LEU A 261 9.31 30.81 9.11
CA LEU A 261 10.52 31.52 9.55
C LEU A 261 10.32 33.05 9.52
N PHE A 262 9.74 33.58 8.44
CA PHE A 262 9.42 35.00 8.31
C PHE A 262 8.42 35.47 9.37
N LEU A 263 7.40 34.66 9.67
CA LEU A 263 6.45 34.93 10.75
C LEU A 263 7.17 34.96 12.12
N GLY A 264 8.09 34.03 12.37
CA GLY A 264 8.90 34.01 13.60
C GLY A 264 9.79 35.24 13.76
N MET A 265 10.44 35.71 12.69
CA MET A 265 11.21 36.96 12.72
C MET A 265 10.31 38.18 12.98
N ALA A 266 9.15 38.26 12.33
CA ALA A 266 8.22 39.37 12.51
C ALA A 266 7.71 39.46 13.97
N LEU A 267 7.41 38.32 14.60
CA LEU A 267 7.00 38.26 16.01
C LEU A 267 8.10 38.71 16.96
N MET A 268 9.37 38.35 16.71
CA MET A 268 10.50 38.83 17.53
C MET A 268 10.68 40.35 17.45
N ILE A 269 10.55 40.94 16.26
CA ILE A 269 10.64 42.39 16.08
C ILE A 269 9.47 43.09 16.80
N ALA A 270 8.25 42.56 16.67
CA ALA A 270 7.07 43.11 17.34
C ALA A 270 7.18 43.03 18.87
N ALA A 271 7.68 41.91 19.41
CA ALA A 271 7.91 41.77 20.84
C ALA A 271 8.99 42.74 21.36
N GLY A 272 10.09 42.90 20.62
CA GLY A 272 11.15 43.86 20.95
C GLY A 272 10.65 45.31 20.98
N LEU A 273 9.89 45.72 19.97
CA LEU A 273 9.26 47.04 19.92
C LEU A 273 8.24 47.21 21.06
N GLY A 274 7.44 46.19 21.34
CA GLY A 274 6.49 46.20 22.46
C GLY A 274 7.18 46.43 23.81
N THR A 275 8.30 45.74 24.06
CA THR A 275 9.09 45.96 25.29
C THR A 275 9.70 47.36 25.35
N TYR A 276 10.17 47.89 24.22
CA TYR A 276 10.77 49.22 24.15
C TYR A 276 9.75 50.34 24.46
N ILE A 277 8.53 50.21 23.93
CA ILE A 277 7.44 51.15 24.17
C ILE A 277 6.95 51.04 25.62
N ALA A 278 6.83 49.83 26.16
CA ALA A 278 6.46 49.64 27.57
C ALA A 278 7.49 50.26 28.53
N GLN A 279 8.78 50.14 28.19
CA GLN A 279 9.86 50.69 28.99
C GLN A 279 9.87 52.23 28.93
N GLN A 280 9.63 52.84 27.77
CA GLN A 280 9.46 54.30 27.66
C GLN A 280 8.21 54.82 28.39
N LEU A 281 7.08 54.11 28.32
CA LEU A 281 5.88 54.47 29.07
C LEU A 281 6.11 54.43 30.58
N SER A 282 6.87 53.44 31.07
CA SER A 282 7.21 53.36 32.50
C SER A 282 8.12 54.49 32.98
N GLN A 283 8.98 55.03 32.11
CA GLN A 283 9.86 56.17 32.43
C GLN A 283 9.13 57.53 32.37
N LEU A 284 8.01 57.62 31.64
CA LEU A 284 7.16 58.81 31.58
C LEU A 284 6.17 58.92 32.74
N PHE A 285 5.86 57.80 33.41
CA PHE A 285 4.94 57.70 34.54
C PHE A 285 5.65 57.58 35.91
N ALA A 286 6.97 57.71 35.95
CA ALA A 286 7.79 57.83 37.15
C ALA A 286 8.33 59.27 37.28
#